data_AF-A0A0P0D6P0-F1
#
_entry.id   AF-A0A0P0D6P0-F1
#
_cell.length_a   1.000
_cell.length_b   1.000
_cell.length_c   1.000
_cell.angle_alpha   90.00
_cell.angle_beta   90.00
_cell.angle_gamma   90.00
#
_symmetry.space_group_name_H-M   'P 1'
#
loop_
_entity.id
_entity.type
_entity.pdbx_description
1 polymer ?
#
loop_
_entity_poly.entity_id
_entity_poly.type
_entity_poly.pdbx_seq_one_letter_code
_entity_poly.pdbx_strand_id
1 'polypeptide(L)'
;MIVEQKKQVLIRVNKTAIENTKKGIVDKLDLLNDFVKFTETILKTSFTDNEKSNLKDEGIIFVKQWIKPKFKFPDADEVFNLQALGIDLKTIETYWKKNNRSWIGLSPELDKGKFAIKDLDKLPEVRRHYYYASNDKQIDAFNEAKEVCKHLNTLLGLNLITHGQSEIINYFKNIRYGTENNIHSTKGESKFYPNELGVLKQ
;
A
#
# COMPACT_ATOMS: atom_id res chain seq x y z
N MET A 1 1.70 -29.51 24.32
CA MET A 1 1.58 -29.73 22.86
C MET A 1 2.43 -28.70 22.15
N ILE A 2 3.54 -29.13 21.53
CA ILE A 2 4.31 -28.27 20.64
C ILE A 2 3.54 -28.27 19.32
N VAL A 3 2.87 -27.15 19.02
CA VAL A 3 2.26 -26.96 17.70
C VAL A 3 3.41 -26.73 16.73
N GLU A 4 3.76 -27.76 15.98
CA GLU A 4 4.74 -27.67 14.91
C GLU A 4 4.27 -26.59 13.93
N GLN A 5 4.99 -25.47 13.85
CA GLN A 5 4.66 -24.42 12.89
C GLN A 5 4.89 -24.98 11.48
N LYS A 6 3.80 -25.42 10.82
CA LYS A 6 3.84 -25.80 9.41
C LYS A 6 4.42 -24.64 8.61
N LYS A 7 5.53 -24.89 7.92
CA LYS A 7 6.13 -23.92 7.00
C LYS A 7 5.09 -23.53 5.94
N GLN A 8 4.72 -22.25 5.92
CA GLN A 8 3.78 -21.74 4.92
C GLN A 8 4.42 -21.78 3.54
N VAL A 9 3.81 -22.51 2.59
CA VAL A 9 4.27 -22.57 1.20
C VAL A 9 3.68 -21.39 0.44
N LEU A 10 4.54 -20.52 -0.09
CA LEU A 10 4.13 -19.39 -0.93
C LEU A 10 3.74 -19.89 -2.32
N ILE A 11 2.47 -19.72 -2.69
CA ILE A 11 1.89 -20.17 -3.95
C ILE A 11 2.00 -19.07 -5.02
N ARG A 12 1.63 -17.84 -4.67
CA ARG A 12 1.55 -16.72 -5.62
C ARG A 12 1.82 -15.38 -4.93
N VAL A 13 2.44 -14.46 -5.67
CA VAL A 13 2.59 -13.05 -5.31
C VAL A 13 1.90 -12.19 -6.35
N ASN A 14 0.95 -11.35 -5.94
CA ASN A 14 0.33 -10.37 -6.84
C ASN A 14 1.12 -9.05 -6.82
N LYS A 15 2.20 -8.97 -7.61
CA LYS A 15 3.11 -7.81 -7.66
C LYS A 15 2.37 -6.50 -7.96
N THR A 16 1.47 -6.50 -8.94
CA THR A 16 0.70 -5.30 -9.32
C THR A 16 -0.20 -4.81 -8.18
N ALA A 17 -0.87 -5.72 -7.47
CA ALA A 17 -1.70 -5.33 -6.32
C ALA A 17 -0.86 -4.81 -5.15
N ILE A 18 0.32 -5.39 -4.92
CA ILE A 18 1.30 -4.91 -3.94
C ILE A 18 1.73 -3.49 -4.28
N GLU A 19 2.18 -3.24 -5.51
CA GLU A 19 2.62 -1.92 -5.97
C GLU A 19 1.52 -0.87 -5.86
N ASN A 20 0.31 -1.20 -6.32
CA ASN A 20 -0.85 -0.31 -6.20
C ASN A 20 -1.21 -0.01 -4.74
N THR A 21 -1.09 -1.00 -3.85
CA THR A 21 -1.36 -0.81 -2.43
C THR A 21 -0.29 0.06 -1.78
N LYS A 22 0.99 -0.19 -2.07
CA LYS A 22 2.11 0.63 -1.60
C LYS A 22 1.96 2.08 -2.06
N LYS A 23 1.66 2.28 -3.35
CA LYS A 23 1.41 3.61 -3.91
C LYS A 23 0.25 4.31 -3.19
N GLY A 24 -0.87 3.64 -3.02
CA GLY A 24 -2.02 4.22 -2.31
C GLY A 24 -1.73 4.57 -0.85
N ILE A 25 -0.82 3.87 -0.17
CA ILE A 25 -0.36 4.23 1.18
C ILE A 25 0.54 5.46 1.14
N VAL A 26 1.47 5.54 0.19
CA VAL A 26 2.33 6.72 0.01
C VAL A 26 1.49 7.96 -0.30
N ASP A 27 0.53 7.87 -1.21
CA ASP A 27 -0.36 8.99 -1.56
C ASP A 27 -1.12 9.51 -0.32
N LYS A 28 -1.53 8.62 0.60
CA LYS A 28 -2.18 9.00 1.87
C LYS A 28 -1.21 9.69 2.83
N LEU A 29 0.04 9.25 2.90
CA LEU A 29 1.09 9.88 3.70
C LEU A 29 1.43 11.27 3.15
N ASP A 30 1.48 11.41 1.83
CA ASP A 30 1.70 12.70 1.17
C ASP A 30 0.58 13.69 1.52
N LEU A 31 -0.69 13.26 1.51
CA LEU A 31 -1.79 14.12 1.96
C LEU A 31 -1.68 14.53 3.43
N LEU A 32 -1.18 13.66 4.32
CA LEU A 32 -0.91 14.02 5.72
C LEU A 32 0.23 15.04 5.83
N ASN A 33 1.32 14.84 5.09
CA ASN A 33 2.44 15.77 5.05
C ASN A 33 2.04 17.13 4.45
N ASP A 34 1.20 17.13 3.42
CA ASP A 34 0.61 18.34 2.85
C ASP A 34 -0.29 19.05 3.85
N PHE A 35 -1.08 18.32 4.63
CA PHE A 35 -1.89 18.91 5.70
C PHE A 35 -1.03 19.61 6.76
N VAL A 36 0.08 18.98 7.20
CA VAL A 36 1.04 19.60 8.14
C VAL A 36 1.59 20.88 7.54
N LYS A 37 2.14 20.82 6.33
CA LYS A 37 2.75 21.98 5.65
C LYS A 37 1.74 23.10 5.41
N PHE A 38 0.52 22.74 5.03
CA PHE A 38 -0.58 23.69 4.83
C PHE A 38 -0.93 24.41 6.12
N THR A 39 -1.02 23.68 7.23
CA THR A 39 -1.28 24.22 8.56
C THR A 39 -0.14 25.12 9.02
N GLU A 40 1.11 24.69 8.88
CA GLU A 40 2.32 25.49 9.18
C GLU A 40 2.33 26.81 8.39
N THR A 41 1.92 26.78 7.12
CA THR A 41 1.85 27.97 6.25
C THR A 41 0.82 28.97 6.75
N ILE A 42 -0.41 28.51 7.05
CA ILE A 42 -1.48 29.40 7.54
C ILE A 42 -1.13 30.00 8.90
N LEU A 43 -0.52 29.19 9.78
CA LEU A 43 -0.13 29.63 11.12
C LEU A 43 1.22 30.34 11.16
N LYS A 44 1.90 30.46 10.01
CA LYS A 44 3.22 31.09 9.85
C LYS A 44 4.23 30.57 10.87
N THR A 45 4.30 29.25 10.99
CA THR A 45 5.13 28.57 11.99
C THR A 45 5.77 27.31 11.41
N SER A 46 6.60 26.66 12.22
CA SER A 46 7.12 25.33 11.94
C SER A 46 6.93 24.49 13.19
N PHE A 47 6.25 23.36 13.04
CA PHE A 47 5.96 22.48 14.15
C PHE A 47 7.16 21.58 14.46
N THR A 48 7.38 21.36 15.74
CA THR A 48 8.25 20.29 16.24
C THR A 48 7.66 18.92 15.90
N ASP A 49 8.47 17.87 15.95
CA ASP A 49 8.00 16.51 15.66
C ASP A 49 6.87 16.06 16.61
N ASN A 50 6.92 16.51 17.87
CA ASN A 50 5.85 16.25 18.83
C ASN A 50 4.55 16.98 18.44
N GLU A 51 4.65 18.25 18.05
CA GLU A 51 3.50 19.02 17.57
C GLU A 51 2.91 18.47 16.27
N LYS A 52 3.74 17.96 15.35
CA LYS A 52 3.27 17.27 14.14
C LYS A 52 2.49 16.01 14.49
N SER A 53 2.97 15.25 15.47
CA SER A 53 2.29 14.05 15.97
C SER A 53 0.93 14.41 16.58
N ASN A 54 0.88 15.43 17.43
CA ASN A 54 -0.38 15.94 17.98
C ASN A 54 -1.33 16.46 16.89
N LEU A 55 -0.81 17.14 15.87
CA LEU A 55 -1.59 17.61 14.73
C LEU A 55 -2.18 16.45 13.93
N LYS A 56 -1.44 15.34 13.76
CA LYS A 56 -1.96 14.11 13.11
C LYS A 56 -3.12 13.53 13.93
N ASP A 57 -2.93 13.38 15.24
CA ASP A 57 -3.84 12.61 16.09
C ASP A 57 -5.08 13.41 16.52
N GLU A 58 -4.91 14.70 16.85
CA GLU A 58 -5.99 15.57 17.35
C GLU A 58 -6.53 16.54 16.30
N GLY A 59 -5.79 16.77 15.21
CA GLY A 59 -6.23 17.59 14.09
C GLY A 59 -6.56 19.03 14.48
N ILE A 60 -7.80 19.44 14.22
CA ILE A 60 -8.26 20.81 14.48
C ILE A 60 -8.30 21.16 15.97
N ILE A 61 -8.42 20.16 16.86
CA ILE A 61 -8.44 20.38 18.31
C ILE A 61 -7.08 20.92 18.76
N PHE A 62 -6.00 20.26 18.33
CA PHE A 62 -4.63 20.72 18.57
C PHE A 62 -4.42 22.14 18.04
N VAL A 63 -4.84 22.43 16.80
CA VAL A 63 -4.69 23.76 16.20
C VAL A 63 -5.37 24.85 17.03
N LYS A 64 -6.61 24.62 17.49
CA LYS A 64 -7.33 25.56 18.36
C LYS A 64 -6.60 25.80 19.68
N GLN A 65 -6.15 24.73 20.32
CA GLN A 65 -5.39 24.82 21.58
C GLN A 65 -4.06 25.55 21.40
N TRP A 66 -3.40 25.36 20.26
CA TRP A 66 -2.12 26.00 19.95
C TRP A 66 -2.26 27.49 19.66
N ILE A 67 -3.35 27.92 19.00
CA ILE A 67 -3.59 29.33 18.66
C ILE A 67 -4.12 30.12 19.85
N LYS A 68 -4.99 29.54 20.69
CA LYS A 68 -5.71 30.26 21.75
C LYS A 68 -4.80 31.09 22.69
N PRO A 69 -3.61 30.61 23.12
CA PRO A 69 -2.68 31.43 23.91
C PRO A 69 -2.14 32.68 23.22
N LYS A 70 -2.30 32.78 21.89
CA LYS A 70 -1.83 33.91 21.06
C LYS A 70 -2.88 34.99 20.86
N PHE A 71 -4.09 34.79 21.38
CA PHE A 71 -5.17 35.77 21.35
C PHE A 71 -4.78 37.00 22.16
N LYS A 72 -4.81 38.16 21.51
CA LYS A 72 -4.40 39.45 22.12
C LYS A 72 -5.55 40.15 22.85
N PHE A 73 -6.78 39.71 22.59
CA PHE A 73 -8.00 40.34 23.11
C PHE A 73 -8.82 39.28 23.85
N PRO A 74 -8.55 39.05 25.16
CA PRO A 74 -9.16 37.97 25.92
C PRO A 74 -10.68 38.11 26.06
N ASP A 75 -11.18 39.35 26.03
CA ASP A 75 -12.61 39.66 26.13
C ASP A 75 -13.33 39.69 24.76
N ALA A 76 -12.58 39.63 23.66
CA ALA A 76 -13.15 39.57 22.32
C ALA A 76 -13.48 38.13 21.92
N ASP A 77 -14.39 37.96 20.95
CA ASP A 77 -14.71 36.64 20.43
C ASP A 77 -13.54 36.00 19.65
N GLU A 78 -13.66 34.70 19.40
CA GLU A 78 -12.64 33.91 18.68
C GLU A 78 -12.46 34.41 17.24
N VAL A 79 -13.54 34.85 16.58
CA VAL A 79 -13.52 35.28 15.19
C VAL A 79 -12.68 36.55 15.04
N PHE A 80 -12.88 37.53 15.91
CA PHE A 80 -12.10 38.76 15.95
C PHE A 80 -10.63 38.48 16.21
N ASN A 81 -10.31 37.61 17.19
CA ASN A 81 -8.92 37.25 17.47
C ASN A 81 -8.23 36.54 16.30
N LEU A 82 -8.93 35.61 15.63
CA LEU A 82 -8.40 34.94 14.44
C LEU A 82 -8.16 35.91 13.28
N GLN A 83 -9.09 36.85 13.05
CA GLN A 83 -8.94 37.92 12.06
C GLN A 83 -7.75 38.84 12.40
N ALA A 84 -7.60 39.22 13.66
CA ALA A 84 -6.48 40.05 14.13
C ALA A 84 -5.12 39.34 13.96
N LEU A 85 -5.08 38.00 14.02
CA LEU A 85 -3.90 37.19 13.73
C LEU A 85 -3.72 36.91 12.22
N GLY A 86 -4.71 37.21 11.39
CA GLY A 86 -4.72 36.88 9.97
C GLY A 86 -4.74 35.37 9.70
N ILE A 87 -5.38 34.59 10.59
CA ILE A 87 -5.46 33.12 10.50
C ILE A 87 -6.84 32.71 9.97
N ASP A 88 -6.85 31.94 8.89
CA ASP A 88 -8.06 31.30 8.38
C ASP A 88 -8.17 29.85 8.89
N LEU A 89 -8.78 29.71 10.07
CA LEU A 89 -9.01 28.42 10.70
C LEU A 89 -9.97 27.53 9.90
N LYS A 90 -10.93 28.13 9.19
CA LYS A 90 -11.98 27.40 8.46
C LYS A 90 -11.38 26.58 7.33
N THR A 91 -10.35 27.10 6.67
CA THR A 91 -9.69 26.38 5.58
C THR A 91 -8.88 25.18 6.10
N ILE A 92 -8.21 25.31 7.24
CA ILE A 92 -7.54 24.18 7.92
C ILE A 92 -8.57 23.10 8.29
N GLU A 93 -9.67 23.50 8.93
CA GLU A 93 -10.72 22.59 9.35
C GLU A 93 -11.36 21.85 8.17
N THR A 94 -11.59 22.55 7.07
CA THR A 94 -12.16 21.96 5.84
C THR A 94 -11.20 20.94 5.23
N TYR A 95 -9.91 21.26 5.15
CA TYR A 95 -8.89 20.32 4.66
C TYR A 95 -8.84 19.07 5.54
N TRP A 96 -8.82 19.24 6.86
CA TRP A 96 -8.78 18.13 7.81
C TRP A 96 -10.02 17.24 7.68
N LYS A 97 -11.22 17.81 7.70
CA LYS A 97 -12.49 17.06 7.56
C LYS A 97 -12.57 16.26 6.26
N LYS A 98 -12.05 16.82 5.16
CA LYS A 98 -12.07 16.15 3.85
C LYS A 98 -11.15 14.94 3.79
N ASN A 99 -9.99 15.01 4.46
CA ASN A 99 -8.90 14.06 4.20
C ASN A 99 -8.52 13.17 5.40
N ASN A 100 -8.92 13.48 6.64
CA ASN A 100 -8.48 12.76 7.84
C ASN A 100 -8.70 11.24 7.78
N ARG A 101 -9.82 10.79 7.20
CA ARG A 101 -10.17 9.37 7.05
C ARG A 101 -9.15 8.60 6.19
N SER A 102 -8.44 9.29 5.31
CA SER A 102 -7.46 8.69 4.42
C SER A 102 -6.23 8.17 5.18
N TRP A 103 -5.84 8.83 6.28
CA TRP A 103 -4.62 8.51 7.03
C TRP A 103 -4.84 8.10 8.49
N ILE A 104 -6.06 8.24 9.05
CA ILE A 104 -6.33 7.92 10.47
C ILE A 104 -5.99 6.48 10.87
N GLY A 105 -6.12 5.53 9.94
CA GLY A 105 -5.77 4.12 10.18
C GLY A 105 -4.29 3.78 9.98
N LEU A 106 -3.48 4.74 9.53
CA LEU A 106 -2.05 4.54 9.32
C LEU A 106 -1.29 4.80 10.63
N SER A 107 -0.22 4.03 10.85
CA SER A 107 0.74 4.24 11.94
C SER A 107 2.08 4.73 11.39
N PRO A 108 2.16 5.95 10.83
CA PRO A 108 3.41 6.50 10.34
C PRO A 108 4.32 6.94 11.48
N GLU A 109 5.63 6.89 11.21
CA GLU A 109 6.67 7.50 12.05
C GLU A 109 7.13 8.81 11.40
N LEU A 110 7.67 9.72 12.20
CA LEU A 110 8.38 10.88 11.66
C LEU A 110 9.82 10.47 11.28
N ASP A 111 10.15 10.67 10.01
CA ASP A 111 11.50 10.54 9.49
C ASP A 111 11.87 11.82 8.74
N LYS A 112 12.97 12.48 9.18
CA LYS A 112 13.44 13.76 8.63
C LYS A 112 12.33 14.82 8.54
N GLY A 113 11.48 14.90 9.57
CA GLY A 113 10.41 15.90 9.69
C GLY A 113 9.18 15.63 8.83
N LYS A 114 9.06 14.46 8.21
CA LYS A 114 7.89 14.00 7.43
C LYS A 114 7.37 12.67 7.94
N PHE A 115 6.06 12.46 7.82
CA PHE A 115 5.44 11.17 8.11
C PHE A 115 5.77 10.16 7.01
N ALA A 116 6.32 9.02 7.42
CA ALA A 116 6.70 7.91 6.55
C ALA A 116 6.48 6.56 7.26
N ILE A 117 6.39 5.49 6.48
CA ILE A 117 6.40 4.11 7.00
C ILE A 117 7.65 3.44 6.44
N LYS A 118 8.58 3.06 7.33
CA LYS A 118 9.90 2.52 6.93
C LYS A 118 9.80 1.23 6.14
N ASP A 119 8.85 0.36 6.48
CA ASP A 119 8.73 -0.98 5.89
C ASP A 119 7.29 -1.26 5.44
N LEU A 120 6.97 -0.83 4.22
CA LEU A 120 5.67 -1.07 3.61
C LEU A 120 5.40 -2.57 3.35
N ASP A 121 6.44 -3.39 3.17
CA ASP A 121 6.30 -4.82 2.87
C ASP A 121 5.80 -5.64 4.07
N LYS A 122 5.97 -5.11 5.29
CA LYS A 122 5.45 -5.74 6.51
C LYS A 122 4.00 -5.40 6.82
N LEU A 123 3.40 -4.42 6.13
CA LEU A 123 2.04 -3.99 6.41
C LEU A 123 1.03 -5.10 6.07
N PRO A 124 0.01 -5.35 6.92
CA PRO A 124 -1.04 -6.33 6.65
C PRO A 124 -1.74 -6.15 5.30
N GLU A 125 -1.96 -4.89 4.89
CA GLU A 125 -2.59 -4.50 3.63
C GLU A 125 -1.77 -4.91 2.41
N VAL A 126 -0.44 -4.97 2.54
CA VAL A 126 0.48 -5.44 1.52
C VAL A 126 0.61 -6.96 1.59
N ARG A 127 0.77 -7.52 2.80
CA ARG A 127 0.91 -8.96 3.03
C ARG A 127 -0.27 -9.79 2.55
N ARG A 128 -1.49 -9.25 2.53
CA ARG A 128 -2.68 -9.95 2.02
C ARG A 128 -2.60 -10.34 0.53
N HIS A 129 -1.67 -9.74 -0.22
CA HIS A 129 -1.44 -10.03 -1.65
C HIS A 129 -0.41 -11.14 -1.88
N TYR A 130 0.11 -11.71 -0.79
CA TYR A 130 0.91 -12.95 -0.79
C TYR A 130 -0.05 -14.10 -0.48
N TYR A 131 -0.12 -15.05 -1.40
CA TYR A 131 -1.03 -16.18 -1.31
C TYR A 131 -0.23 -17.41 -0.89
N TYR A 132 -0.54 -17.91 0.30
CA TYR A 132 0.09 -19.09 0.90
C TYR A 132 -0.88 -20.27 0.90
N ALA A 133 -0.33 -21.48 0.86
CA ALA A 133 -1.09 -22.70 1.08
C ALA A 133 -1.61 -22.74 2.52
N SER A 134 -2.89 -23.09 2.68
CA SER A 134 -3.55 -23.22 3.98
C SER A 134 -3.66 -24.66 4.49
N ASN A 135 -3.44 -25.66 3.62
CA ASN A 135 -3.56 -27.08 3.95
C ASN A 135 -2.70 -27.96 3.03
N ASP A 136 -2.53 -29.23 3.41
CA ASP A 136 -1.65 -30.18 2.71
C ASP A 136 -2.11 -30.45 1.28
N LYS A 137 -3.43 -30.51 1.02
CA LYS A 137 -3.96 -30.69 -0.33
C LYS A 137 -3.55 -29.55 -1.28
N GLN A 138 -3.49 -28.32 -0.79
CA GLN A 138 -3.01 -27.18 -1.57
C GLN A 138 -1.51 -27.23 -1.81
N ILE A 139 -0.74 -27.74 -0.85
CA ILE A 139 0.70 -27.94 -1.00
C ILE A 139 0.96 -29.00 -2.07
N ASP A 140 0.26 -30.14 -2.01
CA ASP A 140 0.39 -31.24 -2.95
C ASP A 140 -0.02 -30.79 -4.37
N ALA A 141 -1.18 -30.15 -4.51
CA ALA A 141 -1.63 -29.60 -5.79
C ALA A 141 -0.64 -28.57 -6.37
N PHE A 142 -0.04 -27.73 -5.52
CA PHE A 142 0.99 -26.78 -5.97
C PHE A 142 2.26 -27.49 -6.44
N ASN A 143 2.69 -28.55 -5.75
CA ASN A 143 3.86 -29.35 -6.13
C ASN A 143 3.61 -30.10 -7.46
N GLU A 144 2.44 -30.70 -7.63
CA GLU A 144 2.03 -31.33 -8.89
C GLU A 144 2.03 -30.32 -10.04
N ALA A 145 1.43 -29.15 -9.84
CA ALA A 145 1.42 -28.08 -10.84
C ALA A 145 2.83 -27.64 -11.23
N LYS A 146 3.78 -27.57 -10.27
CA LYS A 146 5.19 -27.27 -10.56
C LYS A 146 5.84 -28.34 -11.43
N GLU A 147 5.62 -29.62 -11.15
CA GLU A 147 6.17 -30.70 -11.97
C GLU A 147 5.55 -30.72 -13.37
N VAL A 148 4.24 -30.47 -13.51
CA VAL A 148 3.61 -30.33 -14.83
C VAL A 148 4.20 -29.17 -15.60
N CYS A 149 4.34 -27.98 -14.98
CA CYS A 149 4.99 -26.83 -15.61
C CYS A 149 6.42 -27.14 -16.05
N LYS A 150 7.19 -27.86 -15.23
CA LYS A 150 8.56 -28.28 -15.57
C LYS A 150 8.57 -29.14 -16.83
N HIS A 151 7.73 -30.18 -16.90
CA HIS A 151 7.63 -31.03 -18.09
C HIS A 151 7.20 -30.25 -19.34
N LEU A 152 6.18 -29.40 -19.24
CA LEU A 152 5.73 -28.55 -20.35
C LEU A 152 6.85 -27.62 -20.83
N ASN A 153 7.62 -27.03 -19.91
CA ASN A 153 8.76 -26.18 -20.26
C ASN A 153 9.90 -26.97 -20.92
N THR A 154 10.15 -28.21 -20.49
CA THR A 154 11.11 -29.10 -21.16
C THR A 154 10.66 -29.42 -22.59
N LEU A 155 9.39 -29.81 -22.78
CA LEU A 155 8.84 -30.10 -24.11
C LEU A 155 8.87 -28.87 -25.03
N LEU A 156 8.59 -27.68 -24.48
CA LEU A 156 8.68 -26.42 -25.21
C LEU A 156 10.13 -26.13 -25.65
N GLY A 157 11.10 -26.33 -24.76
CA GLY A 157 12.53 -26.14 -25.07
C GLY A 157 13.07 -27.12 -26.12
N LEU A 158 12.49 -28.32 -26.19
CA LEU A 158 12.79 -29.32 -27.22
C LEU A 158 12.03 -29.09 -28.55
N ASN A 159 11.24 -28.02 -28.65
CA ASN A 159 10.34 -27.73 -29.78
C ASN A 159 9.31 -28.84 -30.07
N LEU A 160 8.98 -29.67 -29.08
CA LEU A 160 7.99 -30.75 -29.21
C LEU A 160 6.55 -30.24 -29.06
N ILE A 161 6.37 -29.10 -28.39
CA ILE A 161 5.11 -28.38 -28.32
C ILE A 161 5.33 -26.93 -28.75
N THR A 162 4.38 -26.36 -29.48
CA THR A 162 4.41 -24.96 -29.95
C THR A 162 3.47 -24.08 -29.14
N HIS A 163 3.67 -22.78 -29.26
CA HIS A 163 2.85 -21.76 -28.63
C HIS A 163 1.54 -21.61 -29.41
N GLY A 164 0.44 -22.06 -28.83
CA GLY A 164 -0.92 -21.90 -29.36
C GLY A 164 -1.96 -21.96 -28.26
N GLN A 165 -3.12 -21.36 -28.49
CA GLN A 165 -4.34 -21.61 -27.70
C GLN A 165 -4.84 -23.01 -28.06
N SER A 166 -4.24 -24.06 -27.51
CA SER A 166 -4.83 -25.40 -27.61
C SER A 166 -5.71 -25.66 -26.39
N GLU A 167 -6.89 -26.25 -26.63
CA GLU A 167 -7.83 -26.71 -25.60
C GLU A 167 -7.22 -27.76 -24.65
N ILE A 168 -6.02 -28.25 -24.96
CA ILE A 168 -5.26 -29.23 -24.15
C ILE A 168 -4.71 -28.60 -22.86
N ILE A 169 -4.57 -27.26 -22.82
CA ILE A 169 -3.87 -26.54 -21.75
C ILE A 169 -4.79 -25.54 -21.05
N ASN A 170 -6.03 -25.95 -20.73
CA ASN A 170 -7.06 -25.07 -20.17
C ASN A 170 -6.70 -24.41 -18.81
N TYR A 171 -5.63 -24.85 -18.15
CA TYR A 171 -5.21 -24.35 -16.83
C TYR A 171 -3.76 -23.83 -16.79
N PHE A 172 -3.05 -23.75 -17.92
CA PHE A 172 -1.70 -23.16 -17.94
C PHE A 172 -1.57 -22.09 -19.02
N LYS A 173 -0.95 -20.97 -18.64
CA LYS A 173 -0.60 -19.88 -19.53
C LYS A 173 0.81 -20.04 -20.05
N ASN A 174 0.99 -19.89 -21.36
CA ASN A 174 2.30 -19.60 -21.92
C ASN A 174 2.59 -18.09 -21.78
N ILE A 175 3.61 -17.72 -21.01
CA ILE A 175 4.03 -16.33 -20.80
C ILE A 175 5.40 -16.13 -21.45
N ARG A 176 5.49 -15.14 -22.34
CA ARG A 176 6.77 -14.68 -22.92
C ARG A 176 7.41 -13.63 -22.01
N TYR A 177 8.65 -13.86 -21.59
CA TYR A 177 9.44 -12.91 -20.81
C TYR A 177 9.89 -11.75 -21.71
N GLY A 178 9.46 -10.53 -21.35
CA GLY A 178 9.61 -9.31 -22.16
C GLY A 178 8.43 -8.35 -22.05
N THR A 179 7.35 -8.74 -21.37
CA THR A 179 6.11 -7.97 -21.23
C THR A 179 5.93 -7.25 -19.90
N GLU A 180 6.96 -7.15 -19.03
CA GLU A 180 6.85 -6.28 -17.83
C GLU A 180 6.65 -4.80 -18.21
N ASN A 181 6.89 -4.42 -19.48
CA ASN A 181 6.67 -3.08 -20.02
C ASN A 181 5.64 -2.99 -21.16
N ASN A 182 4.69 -3.94 -21.31
CA ASN A 182 3.72 -3.94 -22.43
C ASN A 182 4.35 -3.93 -23.85
N ILE A 183 5.63 -4.27 -24.00
CA ILE A 183 6.26 -4.39 -25.31
C ILE A 183 6.03 -5.83 -25.80
N HIS A 184 5.22 -5.99 -26.84
CA HIS A 184 5.07 -7.26 -27.57
C HIS A 184 6.35 -7.57 -28.37
N SER A 185 7.42 -7.92 -27.66
CA SER A 185 8.65 -8.44 -28.25
C SER A 185 8.46 -9.92 -28.62
N THR A 186 8.73 -10.27 -29.88
CA THR A 186 8.74 -11.66 -30.37
C THR A 186 10.01 -12.44 -29.99
N LYS A 187 10.98 -11.81 -29.31
CA LYS A 187 12.32 -12.35 -29.06
C LYS A 187 12.58 -12.80 -27.62
N GLY A 188 11.55 -12.88 -26.79
CA GLY A 188 11.66 -13.29 -25.38
C GLY A 188 11.57 -14.80 -25.15
N GLU A 189 12.25 -15.32 -24.12
CA GLU A 189 12.05 -16.70 -23.65
C GLU A 189 10.58 -16.92 -23.26
N SER A 190 9.99 -18.03 -23.70
CA SER A 190 8.63 -18.41 -23.32
C SER A 190 8.64 -19.51 -22.26
N LYS A 191 7.76 -19.41 -21.26
CA LYS A 191 7.55 -20.45 -20.23
C LYS A 191 6.07 -20.62 -19.90
N PHE A 192 5.67 -21.85 -19.61
CA PHE A 192 4.36 -22.20 -19.08
C PHE A 192 4.30 -21.98 -17.56
N TYR A 193 3.19 -21.40 -17.11
CA TYR A 193 2.80 -21.18 -15.71
C TYR A 193 1.35 -21.60 -15.50
N PRO A 194 0.92 -21.97 -14.29
CA PRO A 194 -0.51 -22.16 -14.03
C PRO A 194 -1.26 -20.83 -14.26
N ASN A 195 -2.39 -20.87 -14.98
CA ASN A 195 -3.23 -19.70 -15.26
C ASN A 195 -3.84 -19.16 -13.96
N GLU A 196 -4.36 -20.08 -13.14
CA GLU A 196 -4.91 -19.83 -11.82
C GLU A 196 -4.42 -20.95 -10.89
N LEU A 197 -3.72 -20.59 -9.82
CA LEU A 197 -3.58 -21.46 -8.66
C LEU A 197 -4.67 -21.05 -7.69
N GLY A 198 -5.84 -21.69 -7.82
CA GLY A 198 -6.98 -21.48 -6.95
C GLY A 198 -6.61 -21.87 -5.52
N VAL A 199 -6.29 -20.88 -4.69
CA VAL A 199 -6.24 -21.07 -3.24
C VAL A 199 -7.68 -21.09 -2.75
N LEU A 200 -8.25 -22.28 -2.62
CA LEU A 200 -9.55 -22.46 -1.98
C LEU A 200 -9.47 -21.92 -0.55
N LYS A 201 -10.10 -20.77 -0.29
CA LYS A 201 -10.47 -20.37 1.08
C LYS A 201 -11.60 -21.31 1.50
N GLN A 202 -11.33 -22.14 2.52
CA GLN A 202 -12.40 -22.75 3.30
C GLN A 202 -12.94 -21.70 4.28
#